data_AF-A0A554VHU0-F1
#
_entry.id   AF-A0A554VHU0-F1
#
_cell.length_a   1.000
_cell.length_b   1.000
_cell.length_c   1.000
_cell.angle_alpha   90.00
_cell.angle_beta   90.00
_cell.angle_gamma   90.00
#
_symmetry.space_group_name_H-M   'P 1'
#
loop_
_entity.id
_entity.type
_entity.pdbx_description
1 polymer ?
#
loop_
_entity_poly.entity_id
_entity_poly.type
_entity_poly.pdbx_seq_one_letter_code
_entity_poly.pdbx_strand_id
1 'polypeptide(L)'
;MLTKCTTGISLLSSIGLLTLVWGMLGQLIGLVEMFDQVEQIGDLSTGIFAGGLKVSALPPIFGFFVFIISRAAIIVFTWIGKEADQK
;
A
#
# COMPACT_ATOMS: atom_id res chain seq x y z
N MET A 1 11.38 -18.68 25.93
CA MET A 1 11.98 -18.92 24.60
C MET A 1 10.98 -18.73 23.44
N LEU A 2 9.67 -18.74 23.68
CA LEU A 2 8.62 -18.60 22.64
C LEU A 2 8.36 -17.17 22.11
N THR A 3 8.99 -16.14 22.67
CA THR A 3 8.68 -14.73 22.33
C THR A 3 9.35 -14.23 21.05
N LYS A 4 10.40 -14.89 20.55
CA LYS A 4 11.20 -14.40 19.41
C LYS A 4 10.56 -14.66 18.04
N CYS A 5 9.72 -15.69 17.88
CA CYS A 5 9.13 -16.04 16.57
C CYS A 5 7.97 -15.11 16.16
N THR A 6 7.23 -14.54 17.13
CA THR A 6 6.08 -13.68 16.82
C THR A 6 6.50 -12.26 16.39
N THR A 7 7.65 -11.78 16.84
CA THR A 7 8.14 -10.43 16.54
C THR A 7 8.39 -10.22 15.05
N GLY A 8 8.90 -11.24 14.33
CA GLY A 8 9.10 -11.13 12.88
C GLY A 8 7.80 -10.94 12.10
N ILE A 9 6.74 -11.63 12.51
CA ILE A 9 5.42 -11.56 11.89
C ILE A 9 4.74 -10.21 12.17
N SER A 10 4.86 -9.68 13.40
CA SER A 10 4.30 -8.37 13.73
C SER A 10 4.99 -7.24 12.97
N LEU A 11 6.32 -7.28 12.81
CA LEU A 11 7.05 -6.32 11.97
C LEU A 11 6.58 -6.38 10.50
N LEU A 12 6.45 -7.58 9.93
CA LEU A 12 6.02 -7.74 8.54
C LEU A 12 4.59 -7.20 8.33
N SER A 13 3.70 -7.39 9.31
CA SER A 13 2.36 -6.83 9.30
C SER A 13 2.38 -5.30 9.39
N SER A 14 3.21 -4.72 10.27
CA SER A 14 3.38 -3.26 10.39
C SER A 14 3.96 -2.64 9.12
N ILE A 15 4.96 -3.27 8.51
CA ILE A 15 5.58 -2.80 7.26
C ILE A 15 4.56 -2.85 6.11
N GLY A 16 3.78 -3.93 5.99
CA GLY A 16 2.73 -4.03 4.98
C GLY A 16 1.70 -2.90 5.10
N LEU A 17 1.23 -2.62 6.32
CA LEU A 17 0.30 -1.50 6.57
C LEU A 17 0.95 -0.15 6.28
N LEU A 18 2.22 0.04 6.62
CA LEU A 18 2.94 1.28 6.37
C LEU A 18 3.11 1.53 4.86
N THR A 19 3.45 0.51 4.06
CA THR A 19 3.52 0.63 2.60
C THR A 19 2.16 0.94 1.99
N LEU A 20 1.08 0.37 2.53
CA LEU A 20 -0.27 0.66 2.08
C LEU A 20 -0.63 2.15 2.32
N VAL A 21 -0.40 2.64 3.54
CA VAL A 21 -0.63 4.05 3.89
C VAL A 21 0.26 4.97 3.06
N TRP A 22 1.49 4.55 2.76
CA TRP A 22 2.39 5.29 1.87
C TRP A 22 1.84 5.42 0.45
N GLY A 23 1.28 4.34 -0.11
CA GLY A 23 0.61 4.38 -1.42
C GLY A 23 -0.62 5.31 -1.41
N MET A 24 -1.38 5.31 -0.33
CA MET A 24 -2.52 6.22 -0.14
C MET A 24 -2.08 7.69 -0.02
N LEU A 25 -0.93 7.96 0.60
CA LEU A 25 -0.35 9.31 0.66
C LEU A 25 0.03 9.80 -0.74
N GLY A 26 0.62 8.94 -1.57
CA GLY A 26 0.94 9.28 -2.97
C GLY A 26 -0.30 9.63 -3.81
N GLN A 27 -1.43 8.93 -3.57
CA GLN A 27 -2.72 9.27 -4.18
C GLN A 27 -3.17 10.68 -3.78
N LEU A 28 -3.08 11.03 -2.49
CA LEU A 28 -3.47 12.36 -2.02
C LEU A 28 -2.60 13.46 -2.62
N ILE A 29 -1.28 13.23 -2.74
CA ILE A 29 -0.36 14.20 -3.37
C ILE A 29 -0.73 14.41 -4.84
N GLY A 30 -0.95 13.33 -5.60
CA GLY A 30 -1.34 13.45 -7.01
C GLY A 30 -2.70 14.13 -7.23
N LEU A 31 -3.63 13.96 -6.30
CA LEU A 31 -4.91 14.69 -6.33
C LEU A 31 -4.73 16.19 -6.01
N VAL A 32 -3.87 16.54 -5.06
CA VAL A 32 -3.54 17.94 -4.77
C VAL A 32 -2.90 18.61 -5.99
N GLU A 33 -1.96 17.95 -6.66
CA GLU A 33 -1.35 18.45 -7.90
C GLU A 33 -2.37 18.62 -9.02
N MET A 34 -3.35 17.71 -9.12
CA MET A 34 -4.44 17.83 -10.10
C MET A 34 -5.30 19.06 -9.82
N PHE A 35 -5.66 19.30 -8.55
CA PHE A 35 -6.46 20.46 -8.18
C PHE A 35 -5.70 21.78 -8.37
N ASP A 36 -4.40 21.81 -8.08
CA ASP A 36 -3.55 23.00 -8.32
C ASP A 36 -3.48 23.35 -9.81
N GLN A 37 -3.35 22.35 -10.69
CA GLN A 37 -3.39 22.58 -12.14
C GLN A 37 -4.74 23.11 -12.62
N VAL A 38 -5.84 22.57 -12.07
CA VAL A 38 -7.20 23.05 -12.36
C VAL A 38 -7.40 24.48 -11.88
N GLU A 39 -6.92 24.82 -10.69
CA GLU A 39 -7.02 26.17 -10.11
C GLU A 39 -6.28 27.21 -10.96
N GLN A 40 -5.09 26.87 -11.46
CA GLN A 40 -4.28 27.78 -12.29
C GLN A 40 -4.90 28.06 -13.66
N ILE A 41 -5.52 27.05 -14.28
CA ILE A 41 -6.10 27.18 -15.63
C ILE A 41 -7.51 27.78 -15.55
N GLY A 42 -8.20 27.61 -14.42
CA GLY A 42 -9.58 28.08 -14.22
C GLY A 42 -10.62 27.36 -15.08
N ASP A 43 -10.22 26.30 -15.79
CA ASP A 43 -11.09 25.48 -16.62
C ASP A 43 -11.04 24.01 -16.21
N LEU A 44 -12.22 23.47 -15.90
CA LEU A 44 -12.41 22.08 -15.50
C LEU A 44 -12.57 21.21 -16.74
N SER A 45 -11.49 21.07 -17.51
CA SER A 45 -11.48 20.13 -18.63
C SER A 45 -11.48 18.68 -18.12
N THR A 46 -12.38 17.86 -18.66
CA THR A 46 -12.49 16.43 -18.33
C THR A 46 -11.16 15.68 -18.59
N GLY A 47 -10.34 16.19 -19.51
CA GLY A 47 -9.02 15.63 -19.81
C GLY A 47 -8.03 15.74 -18.64
N ILE A 48 -8.02 16.87 -17.91
CA ILE A 48 -7.13 17.06 -16.76
C ILE A 48 -7.55 16.16 -15.60
N PHE A 49 -8.86 16.05 -15.35
CA PHE A 49 -9.38 15.13 -14.35
C PHE A 49 -9.04 13.67 -14.67
N ALA A 50 -9.22 13.25 -15.92
CA ALA A 50 -8.91 11.88 -16.35
C ALA A 50 -7.41 11.58 -16.28
N GLY A 51 -6.56 12.55 -16.62
CA GLY A 51 -5.11 12.44 -16.53
C GLY A 51 -4.61 12.38 -15.08
N GLY A 52 -5.04 13.34 -14.25
CA GLY A 52 -4.67 13.45 -12.85
C GLY A 52 -5.12 12.23 -12.05
N LEU A 53 -6.37 11.81 -12.22
CA LEU A 53 -6.92 10.64 -11.52
C LEU A 53 -6.22 9.32 -11.95
N LYS A 54 -5.81 9.21 -13.21
CA LYS A 54 -5.05 8.05 -13.70
C LYS A 54 -3.68 7.96 -13.02
N VAL A 55 -2.97 9.09 -12.90
CA VAL A 55 -1.65 9.14 -12.28
C VAL A 55 -1.74 8.95 -10.77
N SER A 56 -2.72 9.57 -10.12
CA SER A 56 -2.91 9.49 -8.68
C SER A 56 -3.38 8.09 -8.22
N ALA A 57 -4.04 7.31 -9.09
CA ALA A 57 -4.39 5.91 -8.85
C ALA A 57 -3.20 4.94 -8.89
N LEU A 58 -2.07 5.32 -9.50
CA LEU A 58 -0.91 4.41 -9.63
C LEU A 58 -0.25 4.08 -8.27
N PRO A 59 0.08 5.06 -7.40
CA PRO A 59 0.67 4.80 -6.09
C PRO A 59 -0.10 3.82 -5.19
N PRO A 60 -1.43 3.91 -5.01
CA PRO A 60 -2.18 2.96 -4.18
C PRO A 60 -2.28 1.57 -4.83
N ILE A 61 -2.26 1.45 -6.17
CA ILE A 61 -2.20 0.14 -6.84
C ILE A 61 -0.90 -0.57 -6.47
N PHE A 62 0.25 0.14 -6.50
CA PHE A 62 1.52 -0.43 -6.04
C PHE A 62 1.51 -0.73 -4.54
N GLY A 63 0.91 0.14 -3.72
CA GLY A 63 0.75 -0.08 -2.28
C GLY A 63 -0.08 -1.34 -1.96
N PHE A 64 -1.19 -1.55 -2.66
CA PHE A 64 -2.01 -2.75 -2.54
C PHE A 64 -1.26 -4.00 -2.97
N PHE A 65 -0.50 -3.93 -4.06
CA PHE A 65 0.29 -5.07 -4.52
C PHE A 65 1.30 -5.54 -3.45
N VAL A 66 2.05 -4.60 -2.86
CA VAL A 66 3.00 -4.93 -1.78
C VAL A 66 2.29 -5.41 -0.52
N PHE A 67 1.15 -4.81 -0.17
CA PHE A 67 0.35 -5.24 0.98
C PHE A 67 -0.15 -6.68 0.85
N ILE A 68 -0.65 -7.06 -0.33
CA ILE A 68 -1.12 -8.44 -0.61
C ILE A 68 0.03 -9.43 -0.49
N ILE A 69 1.20 -9.11 -1.06
CA ILE A 69 2.39 -9.97 -0.97
C ILE A 69 2.84 -10.14 0.49
N SER A 70 2.86 -9.06 1.27
CA SER A 70 3.20 -9.11 2.70
C SER A 70 2.24 -10.01 3.48
N ARG A 71 0.92 -9.89 3.24
CA ARG A 71 -0.07 -10.77 3.89
C ARG A 71 0.05 -12.22 3.44
N ALA A 72 0.30 -12.48 2.16
CA ALA A 72 0.52 -13.83 1.65
C ALA A 72 1.77 -14.47 2.30
N ALA A 73 2.86 -13.71 2.43
CA ALA A 73 4.07 -14.17 3.11
C ALA A 73 3.81 -14.51 4.58
N ILE A 74 3.08 -13.67 5.32
CA ILE A 74 2.70 -13.94 6.71
C ILE A 74 1.87 -15.24 6.80
N ILE A 75 0.90 -15.40 5.92
CA ILE A 75 0.04 -16.59 5.88
C ILE A 75 0.91 -17.82 5.64
N VAL A 76 1.68 -17.87 4.55
CA VAL A 76 2.56 -19.02 4.21
C VAL A 76 3.54 -19.34 5.34
N PHE A 77 4.17 -18.33 5.93
CA PHE A 77 5.10 -18.52 7.04
C PHE A 77 4.39 -19.09 8.29
N THR A 78 3.14 -18.70 8.53
CA THR A 78 2.32 -19.25 9.61
C THR A 78 1.94 -20.70 9.34
N TRP A 79 1.66 -21.08 8.09
CA TRP A 79 1.41 -22.48 7.72
C TRP A 79 2.65 -23.36 7.89
N ILE A 80 3.81 -22.91 7.40
CA ILE A 80 5.08 -23.65 7.53
C ILE A 80 5.52 -23.73 9.00
N GLY A 81 5.39 -22.65 9.76
CA GLY A 81 5.73 -22.63 11.19
C GLY A 81 4.85 -23.57 12.03
N LYS A 82 3.62 -23.85 11.59
CA LYS A 82 2.71 -24.79 12.24
C LYS A 82 3.11 -26.25 12.03
N GLU A 83 3.94 -26.57 11.04
CA GLU A 83 4.45 -27.93 10.80
C GLU A 83 5.75 -28.23 11.58
N ALA A 84 6.45 -27.21 12.07
CA ALA A 84 7.68 -27.37 12.86
C ALA A 84 7.44 -27.58 14.37
N ASP A 85 6.21 -27.40 14.87
CA ASP A 85 5.82 -27.59 16.29
C ASP A 85 5.05 -28.90 16.53
N GLN A 86 4.84 -29.71 15.47
CA GLN A 86 4.19 -31.03 15.54
C GLN A 86 5.19 -32.19 15.48
N LYS A 87 6.48 -31.93 15.75
CA LYS A 87 7.53 -32.96 15.82
C LYS A 87 8.42 -32.79 17.04
#